data_AF-A0A7C6MF13-F1
#
_entry.id   AF-A0A7C6MF13-F1
#
_cell.length_a   1.000
_cell.length_b   1.000
_cell.length_c   1.000
_cell.angle_alpha   90.00
_cell.angle_beta   90.00
_cell.angle_gamma   90.00
#
_symmetry.space_group_name_H-M   'P 1'
#
loop_
_entity.id
_entity.type
_entity.pdbx_description
1 polymer ?
#
loop_
_entity_poly.entity_id
_entity_poly.type
_entity_poly.pdbx_seq_one_letter_code
_entity_poly.pdbx_strand_id
1 'polypeptide(L)'
;MTVTSASRPLGLTIAAAATIAFGAFFLVMAVLSLASGHGTFSAGPAIALVLWGGLVGFCGVALWRGARWSRGPVVAAALLHVFAFAEFAMNGAPVALIGSVVALASLVGVLHPISRVWLNGEA
;
A
#
# COMPACT_ATOMS: atom_id res chain seq x y z
N MET A 1 17.76 7.32 -33.71
CA MET A 1 16.55 7.23 -32.85
C MET A 1 17.00 6.91 -31.44
N THR A 2 17.22 7.92 -30.61
CA THR A 2 17.51 7.74 -29.18
C THR A 2 16.19 7.57 -28.45
N VAL A 3 15.89 6.35 -28.01
CA VAL A 3 14.76 6.08 -27.12
C VAL A 3 15.13 6.66 -25.75
N THR A 4 14.68 7.87 -25.45
CA THR A 4 14.71 8.40 -24.08
C THR A 4 13.74 7.56 -23.26
N SER A 5 14.24 6.62 -22.45
CA SER A 5 13.40 5.95 -21.45
C SER A 5 12.82 7.01 -20.52
N ALA A 6 11.53 7.33 -20.67
CA ALA A 6 10.86 8.27 -19.79
C ALA A 6 11.00 7.79 -18.34
N SER A 7 11.68 8.59 -17.51
CA SER A 7 11.91 8.27 -16.10
C SER A 7 10.58 8.09 -15.38
N ARG A 8 10.48 7.09 -14.50
CA ARG A 8 9.25 6.80 -13.77
C ARG A 8 8.85 8.02 -12.93
N PRO A 9 7.57 8.45 -12.98
CA PRO A 9 7.09 9.57 -12.16
C PRO A 9 7.35 9.32 -10.67
N LEU A 10 7.82 10.35 -9.96
CA LEU A 10 8.11 10.26 -8.53
C LEU A 10 6.87 9.84 -7.72
N GLY A 11 5.70 10.41 -8.05
CA GLY A 11 4.43 10.06 -7.40
C GLY A 11 4.07 8.58 -7.54
N LEU A 12 4.29 7.98 -8.72
CA LEU A 12 4.05 6.56 -8.94
C LEU A 12 5.03 5.69 -8.14
N THR A 13 6.29 6.14 -8.04
CA THR A 13 7.33 5.48 -7.24
C THR A 13 6.99 5.48 -5.76
N ILE A 14 6.54 6.64 -5.24
CA ILE A 14 6.08 6.78 -3.85
C ILE A 14 4.87 5.87 -3.60
N ALA A 15 3.88 5.87 -4.49
CA ALA A 15 2.68 5.05 -4.32
C ALA A 15 3.01 3.55 -4.29
N ALA A 16 3.85 3.08 -5.22
CA ALA A 16 4.25 1.70 -5.26
C ALA A 16 5.10 1.31 -4.03
N ALA A 17 6.07 2.12 -3.65
CA ALA A 17 6.90 1.88 -2.45
C ALA A 17 6.07 1.86 -1.16
N ALA A 18 5.19 2.84 -0.97
CA ALA A 18 4.29 2.91 0.19
C ALA A 18 3.37 1.70 0.26
N THR A 19 2.79 1.29 -0.87
CA THR A 19 1.91 0.11 -0.93
C THR A 19 2.67 -1.18 -0.59
N ILE A 20 3.89 -1.36 -1.09
CA ILE A 20 4.75 -2.49 -0.73
C ILE A 20 5.07 -2.45 0.78
N ALA A 21 5.38 -1.28 1.31
CA ALA A 21 5.65 -1.10 2.74
C ALA A 21 4.44 -1.46 3.60
N PHE A 22 3.21 -1.10 3.20
CA PHE A 22 1.99 -1.56 3.88
C PHE A 22 1.84 -3.09 3.83
N GLY A 23 2.10 -3.70 2.67
CA GLY A 23 2.11 -5.15 2.54
C GLY A 23 3.05 -5.79 3.57
N ALA A 24 4.30 -5.33 3.62
CA ALA A 24 5.30 -5.79 4.58
C ALA A 24 4.88 -5.53 6.04
N PHE A 25 4.32 -4.36 6.33
CA PHE A 25 3.80 -4.00 7.65
C PHE A 25 2.74 -5.00 8.13
N PHE A 26 1.75 -5.33 7.31
CA PHE A 26 0.71 -6.31 7.69
C PHE A 26 1.29 -7.71 7.89
N LEU A 27 2.28 -8.11 7.10
CA LEU A 27 2.98 -9.38 7.32
C LEU A 27 3.73 -9.39 8.66
N VAL A 28 4.40 -8.30 9.03
CA VAL A 28 5.03 -8.16 10.35
C VAL A 28 3.99 -8.22 11.46
N MET A 29 2.85 -7.53 11.30
CA MET A 29 1.74 -7.57 12.25
C MET A 29 1.16 -8.98 12.39
N ALA A 30 1.14 -9.78 11.31
CA ALA A 30 0.70 -11.17 11.39
C ALA A 30 1.63 -12.01 12.28
N VAL A 31 2.95 -11.85 12.12
CA VAL A 31 3.94 -12.53 12.98
C VAL A 31 3.80 -12.09 14.43
N LEU A 32 3.65 -10.79 14.68
CA LEU A 32 3.43 -10.27 16.04
C LEU A 32 2.12 -10.77 16.65
N SER A 33 1.07 -10.87 15.83
CA SER A 33 -0.22 -11.43 16.25
C SER A 33 -0.03 -12.87 16.72
N LEU A 34 0.66 -13.73 15.96
CA LEU A 34 1.01 -15.11 16.35
C LEU A 34 1.86 -15.15 17.63
N ALA A 35 2.87 -14.28 17.72
CA ALA A 35 3.77 -14.23 18.86
C ALA A 35 3.09 -13.80 20.18
N SER A 36 1.94 -13.12 20.11
CA SER A 36 1.20 -12.70 21.30
C SER A 36 0.63 -13.86 22.14
N GLY A 37 0.66 -15.10 21.65
CA GLY A 37 0.47 -16.30 22.47
C GLY A 37 -0.97 -16.60 22.90
N HIS A 38 -1.97 -15.88 22.40
CA HIS A 38 -3.39 -16.08 22.74
C HIS A 38 -4.05 -17.31 22.06
N GLY A 39 -3.26 -18.31 21.63
CA GLY A 39 -3.78 -19.53 20.99
C GLY A 39 -4.56 -19.26 19.70
N THR A 40 -5.70 -19.94 19.52
CA THR A 40 -6.54 -19.83 18.30
C THR A 40 -7.11 -18.43 18.06
N PHE A 41 -7.25 -17.61 19.11
CA PHE A 41 -7.70 -16.21 18.98
C PHE A 41 -6.70 -15.34 18.20
N SER A 42 -5.41 -15.68 18.26
CA SER A 42 -4.35 -15.00 17.53
C SER A 42 -4.22 -15.47 16.07
N ALA A 43 -4.63 -16.71 15.78
CA ALA A 43 -4.52 -17.29 14.44
C ALA A 43 -5.46 -16.60 13.42
N GLY A 44 -6.68 -16.22 13.83
CA GLY A 44 -7.64 -15.55 12.94
C GLY A 44 -7.13 -14.23 12.36
N PRO A 45 -6.75 -13.25 13.20
CA PRO A 45 -6.15 -12.00 12.76
C PRO A 45 -4.86 -12.22 11.97
N ALA A 46 -4.00 -13.17 12.37
CA ALA A 46 -2.78 -13.48 11.65
C ALA A 46 -3.05 -13.92 10.21
N ILE A 47 -4.03 -14.80 9.97
CA ILE A 47 -4.41 -15.25 8.62
C ILE A 47 -4.93 -14.06 7.80
N ALA A 48 -5.83 -13.24 8.37
CA ALA A 48 -6.36 -12.08 7.68
C ALA A 48 -5.25 -11.09 7.29
N LEU A 49 -4.29 -10.86 8.18
CA LEU A 49 -3.14 -9.99 7.96
C LEU A 49 -2.19 -10.54 6.89
N VAL A 50 -1.96 -11.86 6.84
CA VAL A 50 -1.17 -12.50 5.78
C VAL A 50 -1.85 -12.32 4.43
N LEU A 51 -3.15 -12.60 4.33
CA LEU A 51 -3.90 -12.49 3.08
C LEU A 51 -3.94 -11.04 2.59
N TRP A 52 -4.26 -10.11 3.49
CA TRP A 52 -4.32 -8.69 3.16
C TRP A 52 -2.94 -8.11 2.82
N GLY A 53 -1.93 -8.41 3.63
CA GLY A 53 -0.55 -7.98 3.40
C GLY A 53 0.02 -8.54 2.09
N GLY A 54 -0.26 -9.81 1.79
CA GLY A 54 0.10 -10.45 0.53
C GLY A 54 -0.58 -9.80 -0.67
N LEU A 55 -1.90 -9.57 -0.60
CA LEU A 55 -2.66 -8.92 -1.67
C LEU A 55 -2.15 -7.50 -1.93
N VAL A 56 -2.04 -6.67 -0.88
CA VAL A 56 -1.56 -5.29 -0.97
C VAL A 56 -0.13 -5.25 -1.49
N GLY A 57 0.75 -6.08 -0.94
CA GLY A 57 2.15 -6.18 -1.38
C GLY A 57 2.25 -6.59 -2.85
N PHE A 58 1.48 -7.59 -3.28
CA PHE A 58 1.41 -8.01 -4.68
C PHE A 58 0.94 -6.87 -5.60
N CYS A 59 -0.12 -6.15 -5.25
CA CYS A 59 -0.59 -4.99 -5.99
C CYS A 59 0.46 -3.87 -6.04
N GLY A 60 1.18 -3.63 -4.94
CA GLY A 60 2.28 -2.67 -4.89
C GLY A 60 3.45 -3.05 -5.82
N VAL A 61 3.84 -4.33 -5.85
CA VAL A 61 4.86 -4.85 -6.78
C VAL A 61 4.37 -4.78 -8.22
N ALA A 62 3.10 -5.10 -8.49
CA ALA A 62 2.52 -4.98 -9.82
C ALA A 62 2.54 -3.51 -10.29
N LEU A 63 2.20 -2.56 -9.41
CA LEU A 63 2.30 -1.13 -9.70
C LEU A 63 3.74 -0.70 -9.93
N TRP A 64 4.69 -1.19 -9.12
CA TRP A 64 6.13 -0.98 -9.32
C TRP A 64 6.63 -1.53 -10.65
N ARG A 65 5.98 -2.54 -11.23
CA ARG A 65 6.30 -3.09 -12.55
C ARG A 65 5.55 -2.39 -13.68
N GLY A 66 4.76 -1.36 -13.38
CA GLY A 66 4.00 -0.57 -14.36
C GLY A 66 2.69 -1.20 -14.79
N ALA A 67 2.15 -2.17 -14.04
CA ALA A 67 0.92 -2.85 -14.43
C ALA A 67 -0.32 -1.95 -14.21
N ARG A 68 -0.90 -1.44 -15.30
CA ARG A 68 -2.08 -0.53 -15.27
C ARG A 68 -3.28 -1.05 -14.47
N TRP A 69 -3.50 -2.36 -14.45
CA TRP A 69 -4.64 -2.97 -13.74
C TRP A 69 -4.53 -2.85 -12.22
N SER A 70 -3.31 -2.72 -11.68
CA SER A 70 -3.06 -2.62 -10.24
C SER A 70 -3.53 -1.29 -9.64
N ARG A 71 -3.81 -0.28 -10.48
CA ARG A 71 -4.23 1.06 -10.04
C ARG A 71 -5.49 1.04 -9.17
N GLY A 72 -6.52 0.32 -9.61
CA GLY A 72 -7.79 0.22 -8.88
C GLY A 72 -7.60 -0.37 -7.48
N PRO A 73 -7.01 -1.58 -7.36
CA PRO A 73 -6.69 -2.20 -6.08
C PRO A 73 -5.83 -1.31 -5.17
N VAL A 74 -4.81 -0.62 -5.71
CA VAL A 74 -3.95 0.26 -4.91
C VAL A 74 -4.72 1.47 -4.37
N VAL A 75 -5.58 2.09 -5.19
CA VAL A 75 -6.45 3.19 -4.75
C VAL A 75 -7.41 2.74 -3.65
N ALA A 76 -8.04 1.58 -3.82
CA ALA A 76 -8.95 1.02 -2.83
C ALA A 76 -8.22 0.71 -1.49
N ALA A 77 -7.04 0.09 -1.57
CA ALA A 77 -6.22 -0.18 -0.40
C ALA A 77 -5.78 1.11 0.30
N ALA A 78 -5.32 2.10 -0.45
CA ALA A 78 -4.90 3.40 0.10
C ALA A 78 -6.05 4.11 0.82
N LEU A 79 -7.26 4.15 0.24
CA LEU A 79 -8.43 4.73 0.89
C LEU A 79 -8.77 4.00 2.20
N LEU A 80 -8.77 2.66 2.18
CA LEU A 80 -9.03 1.87 3.37
C LEU A 80 -7.97 2.11 4.45
N HIS A 81 -6.69 2.20 4.08
CA HIS A 81 -5.61 2.47 5.03
C HIS A 81 -5.69 3.88 5.59
N VAL A 82 -5.98 4.90 4.77
CA VAL A 82 -6.19 6.29 5.26
C VAL A 82 -7.23 6.28 6.37
N PHE A 83 -8.39 5.67 6.12
CA PHE A 83 -9.50 5.58 7.08
C PHE A 83 -9.11 4.77 8.32
N ALA A 84 -8.64 3.53 8.15
CA ALA A 84 -8.34 2.63 9.26
C ALA A 84 -7.25 3.18 10.18
N PHE A 85 -6.15 3.70 9.62
CA PHE A 85 -5.06 4.27 10.43
C PHE A 85 -5.45 5.58 11.11
N ALA A 86 -6.31 6.39 10.48
CA ALA A 86 -6.86 7.58 11.13
C ALA A 86 -7.72 7.19 12.33
N GLU A 87 -8.57 6.17 12.17
CA GLU A 87 -9.42 5.67 13.25
C GLU A 87 -8.57 5.13 14.41
N PHE A 88 -7.52 4.34 14.15
CA PHE A 88 -6.59 3.90 15.20
C PHE A 88 -5.89 5.07 15.90
N ALA A 89 -5.52 6.12 15.15
CA ALA A 89 -4.90 7.30 15.72
C ALA A 89 -5.82 8.04 16.69
N MET A 90 -7.11 8.11 16.36
CA MET A 90 -8.14 8.76 17.19
C MET A 90 -8.53 7.91 18.41
N ASN A 91 -8.33 6.60 18.37
CA ASN A 91 -8.71 5.65 19.41
C ASN A 91 -7.53 5.10 20.24
N GLY A 92 -6.50 5.93 20.47
CA GLY A 92 -5.45 5.63 21.46
C GLY A 92 -4.12 5.13 20.90
N ALA A 93 -3.93 5.12 19.58
CA ALA A 93 -2.64 4.81 18.94
C ALA A 93 -2.16 5.97 18.05
N PRO A 94 -1.76 7.13 18.59
CA PRO A 94 -1.48 8.34 17.80
C PRO A 94 -0.39 8.15 16.73
N VAL A 95 0.55 7.23 16.95
CA VAL A 95 1.59 6.85 15.97
C VAL A 95 0.99 6.31 14.67
N ALA A 96 -0.22 5.76 14.69
CA ALA A 96 -0.95 5.28 13.52
C ALA A 96 -1.22 6.41 12.50
N LEU A 97 -1.20 7.69 12.90
CA LEU A 97 -1.33 8.82 11.99
C LEU A 97 -0.29 8.78 10.87
N ILE A 98 0.92 8.27 11.15
CA ILE A 98 1.97 8.10 10.13
C ILE A 98 1.47 7.18 9.00
N GLY A 99 0.81 6.07 9.35
CA GLY A 99 0.20 5.17 8.37
C GLY A 99 -0.87 5.86 7.54
N SER A 100 -1.73 6.68 8.17
CA SER A 100 -2.75 7.42 7.43
C SER A 100 -2.15 8.42 6.43
N VAL A 101 -1.11 9.16 6.85
CA VAL A 101 -0.39 10.12 5.98
C VAL A 101 0.33 9.40 4.83
N VAL A 102 0.99 8.27 5.09
CA VAL A 102 1.66 7.48 4.05
C VAL A 102 0.65 6.91 3.04
N ALA A 103 -0.51 6.45 3.51
CA ALA A 103 -1.59 5.98 2.64
C ALA A 103 -2.16 7.13 1.78
N LEU A 104 -2.31 8.32 2.35
CA LEU A 104 -2.73 9.51 1.61
C LEU A 104 -1.70 9.91 0.54
N ALA A 105 -0.41 9.86 0.86
CA ALA A 105 0.66 10.11 -0.10
C ALA A 105 0.65 9.08 -1.24
N SER A 106 0.38 7.81 -0.95
CA SER A 106 0.21 6.76 -1.97
C SER A 106 -0.99 7.04 -2.88
N LEU A 107 -2.11 7.45 -2.30
CA LEU A 107 -3.32 7.81 -3.03
C LEU A 107 -3.08 8.99 -3.98
N VAL A 108 -2.45 10.06 -3.49
CA VAL A 108 -2.10 11.22 -4.34
C VAL A 108 -1.10 10.81 -5.41
N GLY A 109 -0.08 10.03 -5.06
CA GLY A 109 0.95 9.57 -5.98
C GLY A 109 0.41 8.74 -7.15
N VAL A 110 -0.52 7.82 -6.88
CA VAL A 110 -1.13 6.96 -7.91
C VAL A 110 -2.18 7.71 -8.75
N LEU A 111 -2.88 8.68 -8.15
CA LEU A 111 -3.90 9.47 -8.83
C LEU A 111 -3.33 10.69 -9.57
N HIS A 112 -2.07 11.06 -9.35
CA HIS A 112 -1.45 12.21 -9.99
C HIS A 112 -1.53 12.09 -11.54
N PRO A 113 -1.88 13.16 -12.27
CA PRO A 113 -2.05 13.11 -13.73
C PRO A 113 -0.85 12.49 -14.47
N ILE A 114 0.37 12.91 -14.09
CA ILE A 114 1.62 12.39 -14.67
C ILE A 114 1.77 10.87 -14.48
N SER A 115 1.39 10.35 -13.30
CA SER A 115 1.41 8.90 -13.03
C SER A 115 0.42 8.15 -13.90
N ARG A 116 -0.75 8.74 -14.19
CA ARG A 116 -1.79 8.14 -15.05
C ARG A 116 -1.35 8.06 -16.50
N VAL A 117 -0.83 9.17 -17.04
CA VAL A 117 -0.32 9.27 -18.42
C VAL A 117 0.79 8.25 -18.63
N TRP A 118 1.72 8.13 -17.67
CA TRP A 118 2.81 7.15 -17.73
C TRP A 118 2.30 5.70 -17.73
N LEU A 119 1.34 5.36 -16.86
CA LEU A 119 0.75 4.01 -16.80
C LEU A 119 -0.06 3.62 -18.05
N ASN A 120 -0.61 4.61 -18.74
CA ASN A 120 -1.35 4.43 -19.99
C ASN A 120 -0.44 4.30 -21.22
N GLY A 121 0.86 4.60 -21.08
CA GLY A 121 1.79 4.66 -22.22
C GLY A 121 1.62 5.92 -23.08
N GLU A 122 1.06 6.99 -22.51
CA GLU A 122 0.79 8.27 -23.17
C GLU A 122 1.90 9.31 -22.91
N ALA A 123 3.01 8.89 -22.28
CA ALA A 123 4.12 9.73 -21.83
C ALA A 123 5.36 9.65 -22.73
#